data_AF-A0A2W4LHK3-F1
#
_entry.id   AF-A0A2W4LHK3-F1
#
_cell.length_a   1.000
_cell.length_b   1.000
_cell.length_c   1.000
_cell.angle_alpha   90.00
_cell.angle_beta   90.00
_cell.angle_gamma   90.00
#
_symmetry.space_group_name_H-M   'P 1'
#
loop_
_entity.id
_entity.type
_entity.pdbx_description
1 polymer ?
#
loop_
_entity_poly.entity_id
_entity_poly.type
_entity_poly.pdbx_seq_one_letter_code
_entity_poly.pdbx_strand_id
1 'polypeptide(L)'
;MALIDPLDGALRAEVAIEHLAIAPAPGGTQVALVTGIAPIGEAPRQGVRVVDLQSGAERELLPEQSAQVRGVRWSPDGAMVLVSSGTTWNDPVTSLRVMNADGSGEQVVEFGAQGLALELRDIAWADEQTPLVLVLDQQAGQVQLHALPVTSFDASGLRLLGEFPAPENAGETVDILYVPG
;
A
#
# COMPACT_ATOMS: atom_id res chain seq x y z
N MET A 1 4.21 -11.78 -16.24
CA MET A 1 3.11 -12.26 -15.36
C MET A 1 2.16 -13.10 -16.20
N ALA A 2 1.53 -14.11 -15.59
CA ALA A 2 0.51 -14.93 -16.24
C ALA A 2 -0.79 -14.78 -15.47
N LEU A 3 -1.89 -14.51 -16.20
CA LEU A 3 -3.24 -14.60 -15.65
C LEU A 3 -3.70 -16.04 -15.81
N ILE A 4 -3.99 -16.69 -14.69
CA ILE A 4 -4.38 -18.10 -14.65
C ILE A 4 -5.75 -18.19 -13.98
N ASP A 5 -6.64 -18.98 -14.56
CA ASP A 5 -7.90 -19.31 -13.91
C ASP A 5 -7.64 -20.18 -12.66
N PRO A 6 -8.04 -19.74 -11.47
CA PRO A 6 -7.73 -20.47 -10.25
C PRO A 6 -8.51 -21.79 -10.11
N LEU A 7 -9.59 -22.00 -10.88
CA LEU A 7 -10.42 -23.21 -10.77
C LEU A 7 -9.86 -24.38 -11.57
N ASP A 8 -9.29 -24.11 -12.74
CA ASP A 8 -8.82 -25.15 -13.67
C ASP A 8 -7.37 -24.98 -14.14
N GLY A 9 -6.69 -23.91 -13.73
CA GLY A 9 -5.29 -23.64 -14.10
C GLY A 9 -5.12 -23.17 -15.54
N ALA A 10 -6.19 -22.83 -16.26
CA ALA A 10 -6.09 -22.38 -17.64
C ALA A 10 -5.37 -21.03 -17.73
N LEU A 11 -4.37 -20.93 -18.62
CA LEU A 11 -3.74 -19.65 -18.96
C LEU A 11 -4.75 -18.77 -19.70
N ARG A 12 -5.10 -17.64 -19.11
CA ARG A 12 -6.00 -16.63 -19.67
C ARG A 12 -5.25 -15.58 -20.49
N ALA A 13 -4.08 -15.15 -20.00
CA ALA A 13 -3.22 -14.18 -20.67
C ALA A 13 -1.78 -14.26 -20.16
N GLU A 14 -0.82 -13.87 -21.00
CA GLU A 14 0.57 -13.66 -20.62
C GLU A 14 0.97 -12.22 -20.94
N VAL A 15 1.43 -11.49 -19.92
CA VAL A 15 1.78 -10.08 -20.02
C VAL A 15 3.21 -9.89 -19.51
N ALA A 16 4.11 -9.42 -20.39
CA ALA A 16 5.51 -9.18 -20.06
C ALA A 16 5.71 -7.69 -19.73
N ILE A 17 5.45 -7.33 -18.47
CA ILE A 17 5.76 -6.00 -17.92
C ILE A 17 6.78 -6.21 -16.79
N GLU A 18 7.87 -5.44 -16.80
CA GLU A 18 8.84 -5.45 -15.69
C GLU A 18 8.21 -4.84 -14.44
N HIS A 19 8.31 -5.55 -13.31
CA HIS A 19 7.75 -5.13 -12.03
C HIS A 19 8.54 -5.75 -10.89
N LEU A 20 8.52 -5.07 -9.75
CA LEU A 20 9.14 -5.50 -8.48
C LEU A 20 8.13 -6.20 -7.57
N ALA A 21 6.85 -5.82 -7.69
CA ALA A 21 5.74 -6.43 -6.95
C ALA A 21 4.44 -6.31 -7.75
N ILE A 22 3.46 -7.14 -7.41
CA ILE A 22 2.16 -7.25 -8.07
C ILE A 22 1.04 -7.32 -7.02
N ALA A 23 -0.06 -6.60 -7.25
CA ALA A 23 -1.25 -6.62 -6.43
C ALA A 23 -2.50 -6.67 -7.33
N PRO A 24 -3.14 -7.84 -7.50
CA PRO A 24 -4.38 -7.96 -8.27
C PRO A 24 -5.52 -7.18 -7.62
N ALA A 25 -6.35 -6.52 -8.44
CA ALA A 25 -7.61 -5.93 -7.97
C ALA A 25 -8.64 -7.04 -7.68
N PRO A 26 -9.54 -6.86 -6.70
CA PRO A 26 -10.53 -7.89 -6.32
C PRO A 26 -11.40 -8.37 -7.48
N GLY A 27 -11.77 -7.48 -8.41
CA GLY A 27 -12.57 -7.81 -9.60
C GLY A 27 -11.83 -8.61 -10.67
N GLY A 28 -10.52 -8.81 -10.55
CA GLY A 28 -9.71 -9.64 -11.47
C GLY A 28 -9.50 -9.04 -12.86
N THR A 29 -9.93 -7.80 -13.11
CA THR A 29 -9.79 -7.11 -14.39
C THR A 29 -8.60 -6.15 -14.42
N GLN A 30 -8.07 -5.80 -13.24
CA GLN A 30 -6.97 -4.87 -13.10
C GLN A 30 -5.89 -5.43 -12.18
N VAL A 31 -4.68 -4.92 -12.35
CA VAL A 31 -3.55 -5.23 -11.48
C VAL A 31 -2.73 -3.98 -11.23
N ALA A 32 -2.31 -3.78 -9.98
CA ALA A 32 -1.33 -2.76 -9.64
C ALA A 32 0.08 -3.40 -9.64
N LEU A 33 1.03 -2.69 -10.21
CA LEU A 33 2.43 -3.09 -10.36
C LEU A 33 3.30 -2.04 -9.70
N VAL A 34 4.23 -2.50 -8.86
CA VAL A 34 5.34 -1.66 -8.43
C VAL A 34 6.40 -1.72 -9.53
N THR A 35 6.71 -0.58 -10.14
CA THR A 35 7.70 -0.47 -11.22
C THR A 35 8.95 0.26 -10.74
N GLY A 36 9.98 0.27 -11.59
CA GLY A 36 11.25 0.95 -11.35
C GLY A 36 12.37 0.01 -10.93
N ILE A 37 13.37 0.57 -10.25
CA ILE A 37 14.64 -0.09 -9.96
C ILE A 37 14.95 -0.12 -8.47
N ALA A 38 15.59 -1.22 -8.08
CA ALA A 38 16.01 -1.51 -6.72
C ALA A 38 17.51 -1.89 -6.67
N PRO A 39 18.42 -0.94 -6.97
CA PRO A 39 19.86 -1.22 -6.97
C PRO A 39 20.38 -1.54 -5.55
N ILE A 40 21.38 -2.43 -5.48
CA ILE A 40 22.08 -2.76 -4.23
C ILE A 40 22.98 -1.57 -3.87
N GLY A 41 22.82 -1.04 -2.65
CA GLY A 41 23.67 0.03 -2.11
C GLY A 41 23.27 1.45 -2.52
N GLU A 42 22.22 1.60 -3.32
CA GLU A 42 21.65 2.89 -3.71
C GLU A 42 20.17 2.98 -3.28
N ALA A 43 19.64 4.20 -3.22
CA ALA A 43 18.23 4.41 -2.94
C ALA A 43 17.38 3.83 -4.09
N PRO A 44 16.28 3.11 -3.78
CA PRO A 44 15.38 2.62 -4.80
C PRO A 44 14.69 3.80 -5.50
N ARG A 45 14.36 3.57 -6.78
CA ARG A 45 13.50 4.46 -7.55
C ARG A 45 12.30 3.67 -8.00
N GLN A 46 11.16 3.88 -7.37
CA GLN A 46 9.97 3.07 -7.59
C GLN A 46 8.76 3.94 -7.89
N GLY A 47 7.85 3.37 -8.67
CA GLY A 47 6.55 3.94 -9.02
C GLY A 47 5.46 2.88 -8.91
N VAL A 48 4.22 3.29 -9.16
CA VAL A 48 3.07 2.39 -9.18
C VAL A 48 2.28 2.61 -10.45
N ARG A 49 1.95 1.52 -11.14
CA ARG A 49 1.09 1.51 -12.32
C ARG A 49 -0.09 0.59 -12.11
N VAL A 50 -1.22 0.92 -12.73
CA VAL A 50 -2.37 0.03 -12.89
C VAL A 50 -2.45 -0.41 -14.34
N VAL A 51 -2.71 -1.69 -14.53
CA VAL A 51 -2.86 -2.30 -15.86
C VAL A 51 -4.23 -2.95 -15.94
N ASP A 52 -4.98 -2.58 -16.97
CA ASP A 52 -6.20 -3.27 -17.37
C ASP A 52 -5.82 -4.56 -18.10
N LEU A 53 -6.23 -5.71 -17.55
CA LEU A 53 -5.82 -7.03 -18.03
C LEU A 53 -6.52 -7.45 -19.32
N GLN A 54 -7.62 -6.79 -19.70
CA GLN A 54 -8.37 -7.11 -20.91
C GLN A 54 -7.82 -6.36 -22.13
N SER A 55 -7.58 -5.06 -21.97
CA SER A 55 -7.10 -4.17 -23.03
C SER A 55 -5.58 -4.02 -23.06
N GLY A 56 -4.90 -4.35 -21.96
CA GLY A 56 -3.47 -4.06 -21.76
C GLY A 56 -3.19 -2.58 -21.51
N ALA A 57 -4.21 -1.75 -21.29
CA ALA A 57 -4.02 -0.32 -21.06
C ALA A 57 -3.34 -0.09 -19.71
N GLU A 58 -2.24 0.67 -19.74
CA GLU A 58 -1.53 1.08 -18.53
C GLU A 58 -1.96 2.49 -18.09
N ARG A 59 -1.93 2.71 -16.77
CA ARG A 59 -2.12 3.98 -16.10
C ARG A 59 -1.04 4.14 -15.05
N GLU A 60 -0.38 5.29 -15.04
CA GLU A 60 0.57 5.63 -14.00
C GLU A 60 -0.19 6.24 -12.83
N LEU A 61 -0.08 5.62 -11.65
CA LEU A 61 -0.67 6.12 -10.40
C LEU A 61 0.36 6.96 -9.65
N LEU A 62 1.60 6.46 -9.59
CA LEU A 62 2.72 7.18 -9.00
C LEU A 62 3.92 7.11 -9.96
N PRO A 63 4.49 8.25 -10.36
CA PRO A 63 5.69 8.25 -11.19
C PRO A 63 6.85 7.65 -10.41
N GLU A 64 7.80 7.07 -11.14
CA GLU A 64 9.05 6.58 -10.55
C GLU A 64 9.82 7.73 -9.89
N GLN A 65 10.00 7.60 -8.57
CA GLN A 65 10.65 8.61 -7.74
C GLN A 65 11.55 7.94 -6.71
N SER A 66 12.44 8.71 -6.09
CA SER A 66 13.34 8.23 -5.03
C SER A 66 12.53 7.83 -3.79
N ALA A 67 11.98 6.64 -3.85
CA ALA A 67 11.06 6.08 -2.89
C ALA A 67 11.11 4.55 -3.00
N GLN A 68 10.73 3.94 -1.89
CA GLN A 68 10.50 2.53 -1.81
C GLN A 68 9.03 2.27 -1.48
N VAL A 69 8.30 1.69 -2.43
CA VAL A 69 6.95 1.20 -2.21
C VAL A 69 7.02 -0.06 -1.34
N ARG A 70 6.33 -0.01 -0.20
CA ARG A 70 6.29 -1.08 0.81
C ARG A 70 5.01 -1.90 0.72
N GLY A 71 3.90 -1.24 0.41
CA GLY A 71 2.60 -1.88 0.30
C GLY A 71 1.76 -1.24 -0.79
N VAL A 72 0.98 -2.09 -1.47
CA VAL A 72 -0.07 -1.71 -2.41
C VAL A 72 -1.31 -2.51 -2.06
N ARG A 73 -2.44 -1.85 -1.77
CA ARG A 73 -3.71 -2.49 -1.39
C ARG A 73 -4.89 -1.85 -2.10
N TRP A 74 -5.67 -2.67 -2.80
CA TRP A 74 -6.92 -2.23 -3.44
C TRP A 74 -8.04 -2.12 -2.41
N SER A 75 -8.93 -1.13 -2.58
CA SER A 75 -10.23 -1.13 -1.91
C SER A 75 -11.02 -2.38 -2.32
N PRO A 76 -11.96 -2.87 -1.49
CA PRO A 76 -12.72 -4.09 -1.79
C PRO A 76 -13.50 -4.02 -3.12
N ASP A 77 -14.00 -2.85 -3.51
CA ASP A 77 -14.65 -2.59 -4.81
C ASP A 77 -13.66 -2.42 -5.99
N GLY A 78 -12.36 -2.31 -5.70
CA GLY A 78 -11.31 -2.07 -6.68
C GLY A 78 -11.28 -0.64 -7.25
N ALA A 79 -12.02 0.32 -6.68
CA ALA A 79 -12.05 1.69 -7.16
C ALA A 79 -10.84 2.53 -6.72
N MET A 80 -10.19 2.16 -5.61
CA MET A 80 -9.07 2.90 -5.01
C MET A 80 -7.88 2.00 -4.70
N VAL A 81 -6.72 2.64 -4.60
CA VAL A 81 -5.45 2.00 -4.27
C VAL A 81 -4.80 2.78 -3.13
N LEU A 82 -4.44 2.06 -2.06
CA LEU A 82 -3.50 2.53 -1.04
C LEU A 82 -2.09 2.18 -1.45
N VAL A 83 -1.18 3.14 -1.28
CA VAL A 83 0.26 2.94 -1.44
C VAL A 83 0.98 3.45 -0.21
N SER A 84 1.77 2.58 0.42
CA SER A 84 2.67 2.97 1.50
C SER A 84 4.11 2.98 1.01
N SER A 85 4.87 4.03 1.35
CA SER A 85 6.25 4.19 0.88
C SER A 85 7.18 4.82 1.91
N GLY A 86 8.46 4.45 1.86
CA GLY A 86 9.56 5.13 2.55
C GLY A 86 10.60 5.66 1.55
N THR A 87 11.67 6.27 2.03
CA THR A 87 12.70 6.88 1.15
C THR A 87 13.78 5.88 0.73
N THR A 88 14.21 5.01 1.64
CA THR A 88 15.27 4.02 1.40
C THR A 88 14.96 2.67 2.04
N TRP A 89 15.80 1.66 1.78
CA TRP A 89 15.69 0.28 2.29
C TRP A 89 15.47 0.16 3.79
N ASN A 90 16.13 1.01 4.56
CA ASN A 90 16.11 0.93 6.03
C ASN A 90 15.28 2.04 6.67
N ASP A 91 14.73 2.93 5.86
CA ASP A 91 13.89 4.00 6.39
C ASP A 91 12.51 3.45 6.76
N PRO A 92 11.93 3.97 7.85
CA PRO A 92 10.54 3.70 8.17
C PRO A 92 9.66 4.15 7.01
N VAL A 93 8.48 3.56 6.93
CA VAL A 93 7.46 4.02 6.00
C VAL A 93 6.97 5.39 6.47
N THR A 94 7.16 6.40 5.63
CA THR A 94 6.83 7.79 5.96
C THR A 94 5.59 8.29 5.26
N SER A 95 5.19 7.69 4.14
CA SER A 95 4.05 8.18 3.37
C SER A 95 3.00 7.10 3.20
N LEU A 96 1.74 7.48 3.40
CA LEU A 96 0.58 6.70 2.98
C LEU A 96 -0.23 7.54 2.01
N ARG A 97 -0.49 6.98 0.83
CA ARG A 97 -1.28 7.62 -0.22
C ARG A 97 -2.52 6.81 -0.50
N VAL A 98 -3.61 7.49 -0.82
CA VAL A 98 -4.81 6.90 -1.43
C VAL A 98 -5.09 7.63 -2.73
N MET A 99 -5.45 6.90 -3.77
CA MET A 99 -5.83 7.44 -5.08
C MET A 99 -6.85 6.54 -5.74
N ASN A 100 -7.64 7.09 -6.66
CA ASN A 100 -8.50 6.30 -7.52
C ASN A 100 -7.65 5.44 -8.46
N ALA A 101 -8.18 4.29 -8.89
CA ALA A 101 -7.52 3.37 -9.80
C ALA A 101 -7.22 3.99 -11.18
N ASP A 102 -7.90 5.08 -11.53
CA ASP A 102 -7.63 5.86 -12.75
C ASP A 102 -6.50 6.89 -12.60
N GLY A 103 -5.89 6.99 -11.40
CA GLY A 103 -4.82 7.92 -11.04
C GLY A 103 -5.30 9.28 -10.53
N SER A 104 -6.62 9.53 -10.47
CA SER A 104 -7.17 10.78 -9.94
C SER A 104 -7.33 10.75 -8.41
N GLY A 105 -7.61 11.92 -7.83
CA GLY A 105 -8.06 12.02 -6.43
C GLY A 105 -7.00 11.65 -5.39
N GLU A 106 -5.72 11.83 -5.71
CA GLU A 106 -4.63 11.54 -4.78
C GLU A 106 -4.75 12.35 -3.47
N GLN A 107 -4.65 11.64 -2.35
CA GLN A 107 -4.49 12.20 -1.01
C GLN A 107 -3.32 11.51 -0.31
N VAL A 108 -2.63 12.24 0.57
CA VAL A 108 -1.41 11.76 1.23
C VAL A 108 -1.37 12.15 2.70
N VAL A 109 -0.94 11.22 3.54
CA VAL A 109 -0.57 11.44 4.94
C VAL A 109 0.90 11.11 5.11
N GLU A 110 1.65 12.04 5.69
CA GLU A 110 3.06 11.85 6.04
C GLU A 110 3.19 11.54 7.54
N PHE A 111 3.75 10.38 7.85
CA PHE A 111 4.15 9.91 9.17
C PHE A 111 5.60 10.31 9.45
N GLY A 112 5.92 10.60 10.71
CA GLY A 112 7.27 11.05 11.12
C GLY A 112 7.60 12.51 10.78
N ALA A 113 6.84 13.17 9.90
CA ALA A 113 6.92 14.61 9.69
C ALA A 113 6.04 15.37 10.70
N GLN A 114 6.59 16.41 11.33
CA GLN A 114 5.85 17.34 12.22
C GLN A 114 5.20 16.75 13.49
N GLY A 115 5.83 15.76 14.13
CA GLY A 115 5.52 15.41 15.53
C GLY A 115 4.64 14.18 15.77
N LEU A 116 4.19 13.49 14.71
CA LEU A 116 3.70 12.12 14.83
C LEU A 116 4.90 11.17 14.90
N ALA A 117 5.32 10.77 16.09
CA ALA A 117 6.34 9.72 16.30
C ALA A 117 5.75 8.31 16.02
N LEU A 118 4.93 8.21 14.99
CA LEU A 118 4.26 7.01 14.54
C LEU A 118 5.02 6.45 13.35
N GLU A 119 5.41 5.18 13.44
CA GLU A 119 5.99 4.44 12.33
C GLU A 119 4.91 3.57 11.70
N LEU A 120 4.60 3.79 10.42
CA LEU A 120 3.64 2.97 9.70
C LEU A 120 4.21 1.55 9.50
N ARG A 121 3.47 0.54 9.98
CA ARG A 121 3.84 -0.88 9.95
C ARG A 121 3.13 -1.64 8.84
N ASP A 122 1.82 -1.50 8.74
CA ASP A 122 1.02 -2.15 7.70
C ASP A 122 -0.27 -1.37 7.42
N ILE A 123 -0.88 -1.69 6.28
CA ILE A 123 -2.12 -1.06 5.79
C ILE A 123 -3.09 -2.11 5.26
N ALA A 124 -4.38 -1.87 5.51
CA ALA A 124 -5.48 -2.64 4.94
C ALA A 124 -6.69 -1.73 4.68
N TRP A 125 -7.75 -2.28 4.10
CA TRP A 125 -9.06 -1.62 3.99
C TRP A 125 -10.03 -2.30 4.95
N ALA A 126 -10.75 -1.53 5.78
CA ALA A 126 -11.87 -2.03 6.57
C ALA A 126 -13.13 -2.21 5.71
N ASP A 127 -13.38 -1.21 4.85
CA ASP A 127 -14.50 -1.09 3.90
C ASP A 127 -14.07 -0.26 2.69
N GLU A 128 -15.01 0.16 1.84
CA GLU A 128 -14.72 0.92 0.60
C GLU A 128 -14.11 2.31 0.81
N GLN A 129 -14.18 2.87 2.02
CA GLN A 129 -13.80 4.28 2.28
C GLN A 129 -12.92 4.43 3.51
N THR A 130 -12.59 3.33 4.19
CA THR A 130 -11.89 3.35 5.47
C THR A 130 -10.67 2.45 5.46
N PRO A 131 -9.49 3.02 5.15
CA PRO A 131 -8.20 2.42 5.45
C PRO A 131 -8.03 2.08 6.94
N LEU A 132 -7.45 0.92 7.20
CA LEU A 132 -6.85 0.54 8.47
C LEU A 132 -5.35 0.79 8.41
N VAL A 133 -4.83 1.45 9.44
CA VAL A 133 -3.44 1.88 9.53
C VAL A 133 -2.86 1.32 10.82
N LEU A 134 -1.89 0.41 10.70
CA LEU A 134 -1.16 -0.13 11.85
C LEU A 134 0.10 0.70 12.05
N VAL A 135 0.26 1.30 13.22
CA VAL A 135 1.42 2.14 13.54
C VAL A 135 2.10 1.67 14.81
N LEU A 136 3.42 1.82 14.88
CA LEU A 136 4.16 1.73 16.13
C LEU A 136 4.32 3.14 16.70
N ASP A 137 3.75 3.38 17.88
CA ASP A 137 4.05 4.55 18.69
C ASP A 137 5.32 4.27 19.51
N GLN A 138 6.44 4.84 19.08
CA GLN A 138 7.72 4.63 19.75
C GLN A 138 7.82 5.30 21.12
N GLN A 139 6.98 6.31 21.41
CA GLN A 139 6.97 6.97 22.72
C GLN A 139 6.18 6.12 23.73
N ALA A 140 5.03 5.60 23.30
CA ALA A 140 4.19 4.73 24.14
C ALA A 140 4.74 3.30 24.24
N GLY A 141 5.56 2.85 23.29
CA GLY A 141 6.00 1.46 23.19
C GLY A 141 4.86 0.52 22.84
N GLN A 142 3.94 0.97 21.98
CA GLN A 142 2.72 0.25 21.64
C GLN A 142 2.47 0.25 20.14
N VAL A 143 1.90 -0.85 19.66
CA VAL A 143 1.31 -0.91 18.33
C VAL A 143 -0.14 -0.44 18.44
N GLN A 144 -0.52 0.50 17.59
CA GLN A 144 -1.86 1.06 17.53
C GLN A 144 -2.50 0.76 16.19
N LEU A 145 -3.75 0.32 16.20
CA LEU A 145 -4.58 0.19 15.01
C LEU A 145 -5.50 1.40 14.92
N HIS A 146 -5.44 2.11 13.80
CA HIS A 146 -6.30 3.26 13.51
C HIS A 146 -7.17 3.00 12.29
N ALA A 147 -8.39 3.52 12.30
CA ALA A 147 -9.16 3.78 11.08
C ALA A 147 -8.81 5.18 10.57
N LEU A 148 -8.70 5.33 9.25
CA LEU A 148 -8.42 6.62 8.59
C LEU A 148 -9.36 6.80 7.40
N PRO A 149 -10.56 7.40 7.58
CA PRO A 149 -11.51 7.58 6.49
C PRO A 149 -10.93 8.44 5.35
N VAL A 150 -11.17 8.05 4.09
CA VAL A 150 -10.73 8.80 2.89
C VAL A 150 -11.34 10.21 2.83
N THR A 151 -12.47 10.45 3.49
CA THR A 151 -13.07 11.79 3.59
C THR A 151 -12.30 12.74 4.51
N SER A 152 -11.36 12.23 5.31
CA SER A 152 -10.54 12.97 6.27
C SER A 152 -9.12 12.38 6.27
N PHE A 153 -8.52 12.23 5.10
CA PHE A 153 -7.23 11.53 4.95
C PHE A 153 -6.04 12.41 5.33
N ASP A 154 -5.93 12.69 6.63
CA ASP A 154 -4.83 13.41 7.26
C ASP A 154 -4.64 12.93 8.70
N ALA A 155 -3.65 13.50 9.39
CA ALA A 155 -3.35 13.19 10.79
C ALA A 155 -4.55 13.32 11.73
N SER A 156 -5.48 14.24 11.46
CA SER A 156 -6.65 14.49 12.31
C SER A 156 -7.78 13.48 12.09
N GLY A 157 -7.79 12.78 10.94
CA GLY A 157 -8.74 11.72 10.66
C GLY A 157 -8.39 10.36 11.27
N LEU A 158 -7.19 10.21 11.85
CA LEU A 158 -6.78 8.99 12.53
C LEU A 158 -7.66 8.74 13.76
N ARG A 159 -8.36 7.61 13.75
CA ARG A 159 -9.21 7.16 14.85
C ARG A 159 -8.69 5.86 15.43
N LEU A 160 -8.21 5.90 16.67
CA LEU A 160 -7.75 4.72 17.39
C LEU A 160 -8.90 3.69 17.55
N LEU A 161 -8.63 2.47 17.12
CA LEU A 161 -9.50 1.30 17.27
C LEU A 161 -9.01 0.34 18.35
N GLY A 162 -7.69 0.24 18.54
CA GLY A 162 -7.10 -0.65 19.52
C GLY A 162 -5.60 -0.43 19.71
N GLU A 163 -5.12 -0.88 20.87
CA GLU A 163 -3.71 -0.80 21.28
C GLU A 163 -3.23 -2.18 21.67
N PHE A 164 -1.99 -2.49 21.30
CA PHE A 164 -1.35 -3.77 21.50
C PHE A 164 0.08 -3.54 21.99
N PRO A 165 0.63 -4.45 22.81
CA PRO A 165 2.04 -4.40 23.17
C PRO A 165 2.91 -4.38 21.90
N ALA A 166 3.92 -3.52 21.88
CA ALA A 166 4.92 -3.59 20.82
C ALA A 166 5.69 -4.91 20.88
N PRO A 167 6.13 -5.46 19.73
CA PRO A 167 7.01 -6.62 19.73
C PRO A 167 8.29 -6.34 20.51
N GLU A 168 8.83 -7.37 21.17
CA GLU A 168 10.06 -7.24 21.98
C GLU A 168 11.26 -6.86 21.10
N ASN A 169 11.25 -7.30 19.84
CA ASN A 169 12.28 -6.97 18.86
C ASN A 169 11.73 -6.00 17.81
N ALA A 170 12.42 -4.87 17.60
CA ALA A 170 12.02 -3.86 16.61
C ALA A 170 12.02 -4.37 15.15
N GLY A 171 12.62 -5.53 14.88
CA GLY A 171 12.63 -6.18 13.57
C GLY A 171 11.50 -7.20 13.35
N GLU A 172 10.66 -7.45 14.35
CA GLU A 172 9.50 -8.34 14.19
C GLU A 172 8.41 -7.65 13.37
N THR A 173 7.92 -8.37 12.37
CA THR A 173 6.85 -7.91 11.50
C THR A 173 5.51 -8.05 12.21
N VAL A 174 4.71 -6.99 12.21
CA VAL A 174 3.33 -7.01 12.65
C VAL A 174 2.47 -6.61 11.47
N ASP A 175 1.67 -7.57 10.99
CA ASP A 175 0.83 -7.40 9.81
C ASP A 175 -0.65 -7.44 10.19
N ILE A 176 -1.47 -6.68 9.48
CA ILE A 176 -2.92 -6.79 9.53
C ILE A 176 -3.33 -7.98 8.65
N LEU A 177 -3.68 -9.11 9.28
CA LEU A 177 -4.44 -10.16 8.59
C LEU A 177 -5.94 -9.85 8.69
N TYR A 178 -6.45 -9.10 7.72
CA TYR A 178 -7.86 -8.75 7.62
C TYR A 178 -8.41 -9.15 6.25
N VAL A 179 -9.58 -9.78 6.26
CA VAL A 179 -10.38 -10.03 5.06
C VAL A 179 -11.62 -9.15 5.20
N PRO A 180 -11.83 -8.15 4.32
CA PRO A 180 -13.07 -7.39 4.30
C PRO A 180 -14.26 -8.34 4.16
N GLY A 181 -15.30 -8.10 4.96
CA GLY A 181 -16.54 -8.87 4.94
C GLY A 181 -17.42 -8.57 3.73
#